data_AF-A0A0B0ECB4-F1
#
_entry.id   AF-A0A0B0ECB4-F1
#
_cell.length_a   1.000
_cell.length_b   1.000
_cell.length_c   1.000
_cell.angle_alpha   90.00
_cell.angle_beta   90.00
_cell.angle_gamma   90.00
#
_symmetry.space_group_name_H-M   'P 1'
#
loop_
_entity.id
_entity.type
_entity.pdbx_description
1 polymer ?
#
loop_
_entity_poly.entity_id
_entity_poly.type
_entity_poly.pdbx_seq_one_letter_code
_entity_poly.pdbx_strand_id
1 'polypeptide(L)' 'MLYGSHKQTIPSNEEFSVPQLKKLIKQVEQKINRIISLEEWQKL' A
#
# COMPACT_ATOMS: atom_id res chain seq x y z
N MET A 1 0.87 -4.38 9.41
CA MET A 1 1.18 -5.47 8.46
C MET A 1 2.69 -5.61 8.35
N LEU A 2 3.21 -6.84 8.38
CA LEU A 2 4.64 -7.16 8.20
C LEU A 2 4.78 -8.08 6.99
N TYR A 3 5.66 -7.74 6.05
CA TYR A 3 5.97 -8.57 4.88
C TYR A 3 7.48 -8.63 4.69
N GLY A 4 8.08 -9.79 4.96
CA GLY A 4 9.54 -9.95 5.02
C GLY A 4 10.16 -8.97 6.02
N SER A 5 11.10 -8.14 5.56
CA SER A 5 11.74 -7.08 6.36
C SER A 5 10.97 -5.75 6.36
N HIS A 6 9.82 -5.66 5.68
CA HIS A 6 9.06 -4.42 5.54
C HIS A 6 7.86 -4.38 6.48
N LYS A 7 7.84 -3.38 7.37
CA LYS A 7 6.70 -3.06 8.23
C LYS A 7 5.89 -1.89 7.68
N GLN A 8 4.57 -2.03 7.60
CA GLN A 8 3.65 -0.93 7.31
C GLN A 8 2.56 -0.84 8.38
N THR A 9 2.36 0.37 8.89
CA THR A 9 1.28 0.68 9.81
C THR A 9 0.00 0.89 9.01
N ILE A 10 -0.99 0.04 9.23
CA ILE A 10 -2.32 0.18 8.63
C ILE A 10 -3.23 0.72 9.73
N PRO A 11 -3.93 1.86 9.51
CA PRO A 11 -4.94 2.35 10.44
C PRO A 11 -5.99 1.27 10.72
N SER A 12 -6.51 1.21 11.95
CA SER A 12 -7.51 0.21 12.36
C SER A 12 -8.95 0.64 12.08
N ASN A 13 -9.16 1.68 11.27
CA ASN A 13 -10.49 2.14 10.88
C ASN A 13 -11.11 1.19 9.86
N GLU A 14 -12.42 0.98 9.95
CA GLU A 14 -13.19 0.24 8.94
C GLU A 14 -13.25 0.98 7.60
N GLU A 15 -13.21 2.32 7.64
CA GLU A 15 -13.26 3.17 6.45
C GLU A 15 -12.00 4.01 6.30
N PHE A 16 -11.46 4.04 5.08
CA PHE A 16 -10.30 4.85 4.74
C PHE A 16 -10.73 6.00 3.85
N SER A 17 -10.29 7.22 4.19
CA SER A 17 -10.38 8.32 3.25
C SER A 17 -9.54 8.01 2.01
N VAL A 18 -10.02 8.37 0.82
CA VAL A 18 -9.26 8.28 -0.45
C VAL A 18 -7.80 8.80 -0.33
N PRO A 19 -7.53 9.97 0.30
CA PRO A 19 -6.14 10.43 0.50
C PRO A 19 -5.30 9.49 1.40
N GLN A 20 -5.91 8.86 2.40
CA GLN A 20 -5.20 7.90 3.26
C GLN A 20 -4.82 6.64 2.49
N LEU A 21 -5.75 6.11 1.68
CA LEU A 21 -5.49 4.96 0.83
C LEU A 21 -4.35 5.25 -0.16
N LYS A 22 -4.39 6.41 -0.84
CA LYS A 22 -3.30 6.84 -1.74
C LYS A 22 -1.94 6.89 -1.02
N LYS A 23 -1.91 7.35 0.22
CA LYS A 23 -0.67 7.42 1.02
C LYS A 23 -0.13 6.02 1.36
N LEU A 24 -1.02 5.07 1.69
CA LEU A 24 -0.62 3.69 1.98
C LEU A 24 -0.03 3.00 0.74
N ILE A 25 -0.68 3.14 -0.42
CA ILE A 25 -0.20 2.60 -1.70
C ILE A 25 1.17 3.18 -2.02
N LYS A 26 1.33 4.51 -1.95
CA LYS A 26 2.61 5.17 -2.22
C LYS A 26 3.74 4.69 -1.31
N GLN A 27 3.44 4.41 -0.04
CA GLN A 27 4.43 3.84 0.87
C GLN A 27 4.86 2.43 0.47
N VAL A 28 3.94 1.61 -0.06
CA VAL A 28 4.28 0.28 -0.61
C VAL A 28 5.20 0.44 -1.80
N GLU A 29 4.84 1.30 -2.77
CA GLU A 29 5.64 1.56 -3.98
C GLU A 29 7.07 2.01 -3.66
N GLN A 30 7.22 2.87 -2.64
CA GLN A 30 8.53 3.31 -2.17
C GLN A 30 9.34 2.17 -1.53
N LYS A 31 8.70 1.30 -0.75
CA LYS A 31 9.36 0.15 -0.11
C LYS A 31 9.84 -0.89 -1.12
N ILE A 32 9.06 -1.14 -2.17
CA ILE A 32 9.44 -2.07 -3.24
C ILE A 32 10.27 -1.39 -4.35
N ASN A 33 10.53 -0.08 -4.24
CA ASN A 33 11.22 0.76 -5.22
C ASN A 33 10.66 0.63 -6.65
N ARG A 34 9.34 0.41 -6.77
CA ARG A 34 8.64 0.19 -8.05
C ARG A 34 7.22 0.72 -7.96
N ILE A 35 6.75 1.35 -9.03
CA ILE A 35 5.34 1.75 -9.19
C ILE A 35 4.53 0.52 -9.58
N ILE A 36 3.40 0.31 -8.91
CA ILE A 36 2.50 -0.82 -9.21
C ILE A 36 1.43 -0.32 -10.17
N SER A 37 1.51 -0.76 -11.43
CA SER A 37 0.51 -0.45 -12.45
C SER A 37 -0.86 -1.02 -12.10
N LEU A 38 -1.93 -0.40 -12.59
CA LEU A 38 -3.30 -0.88 -12.40
C LEU A 38 -3.47 -2.33 -12.87
N GLU A 39 -2.85 -2.69 -14.00
CA GLU A 39 -2.92 -4.06 -14.54
C GLU A 39 -2.32 -5.10 -13.60
N GLU A 40 -1.24 -4.76 -12.89
CA GLU A 40 -0.62 -5.65 -11.90
C GLU A 40 -1.51 -5.78 -10.66
N TRP A 41 -2.11 -4.67 -10.22
CA TRP A 41 -3.09 -4.67 -9.13
C TRP A 41 -4.29 -5.56 -9.44
N GLN A 42 -4.78 -5.58 -10.68
CA GLN A 42 -5.91 -6.41 -11.08
C GLN A 42 -5.58 -7.90 -11.17
N LYS A 43 -4.30 -8.28 -11.14
CA LYS A 43 -3.83 -9.67 -11.21
C LYS A 43 -3.48 -10.27 -9.84
N LEU A 44 -3.51 -9.49 -8.77
CA LEU A 44 -3.33 -9.93 -7.37
C LEU A 44 -4.61 -10.58 -6.85
#